data_AF-A0A0E4GC35-F1
#
_entry.id   AF-A0A0E4GC35-F1
#
_cell.length_a   1.000
_cell.length_b   1.000
_cell.length_c   1.000
_cell.angle_alpha   90.00
_cell.angle_beta   90.00
_cell.angle_gamma   90.00
#
_symmetry.space_group_name_H-M   'P 1'
#
loop_
_entity.id
_entity.type
_entity.pdbx_description
1 polymer ?
#
loop_
_entity_poly.entity_id
_entity_poly.type
_entity_poly.pdbx_seq_one_letter_code
_entity_poly.pdbx_strand_id
1 'polypeptide(L)'
;MPPGEYRNLINHQHLEYNPNLQYMTPKSDIDNDGLQYMTPKRDTDSDGQNIFYPPDASPPIRSRTYLDVDRQAALKTLYGYLDAENADQTEPGYHEPNSGKAKLYTAVDSDQPGQPWQPYWRKLTSFTRAAEGLRGRWQEQLQELQTEIGFEHIRFHGIFADEMMIYQTDLKGNVSYNWTYVDNLLDNFLKVGIKPFVELGFMPADLSRSEETVFWWKANISPPNDIVRWKGLVDAFIRHCINRYGLNEIESWYFEVWNEPELTNVYWAGTQEEYFDFYKETVLTVKAI
;
A
#
# COMPACT_ATOMS: atom_id res chain seq x y z
N MET A 1 -8.65 54.09 8.06
CA MET A 1 -10.07 53.69 8.25
C MET A 1 -10.94 54.67 7.46
N PRO A 2 -12.09 54.28 6.88
CA PRO A 2 -12.87 53.08 7.17
C PRO A 2 -13.33 52.25 5.93
N PRO A 3 -13.99 51.09 6.18
CA PRO A 3 -14.55 50.18 5.18
C PRO A 3 -16.07 50.38 4.97
N GLY A 4 -16.54 50.10 3.74
CA GLY A 4 -17.93 50.10 3.25
C GLY A 4 -17.87 50.22 1.72
N GLU A 5 -18.67 49.58 0.88
CA GLU A 5 -19.91 48.80 0.97
C GLU A 5 -19.94 47.89 -0.27
N TYR A 6 -20.54 46.71 -0.22
CA TYR A 6 -21.48 46.24 -1.26
C TYR A 6 -22.31 45.10 -0.67
N ARG A 7 -23.52 45.46 -0.26
CA ARG A 7 -24.65 44.56 0.03
C ARG A 7 -25.46 44.34 -1.24
N ASN A 8 -26.16 43.21 -1.26
CA ASN A 8 -27.34 42.81 -2.05
C ASN A 8 -27.07 41.84 -3.21
N LEU A 9 -27.38 40.56 -2.95
CA LEU A 9 -28.24 39.71 -3.79
C LEU A 9 -28.64 38.48 -2.94
N ILE A 10 -29.72 38.60 -2.15
CA ILE A 10 -30.46 37.45 -1.61
C ILE A 10 -31.95 37.71 -1.87
N ASN A 11 -32.51 37.02 -2.85
CA ASN A 11 -33.95 36.73 -2.99
C ASN A 11 -34.05 35.20 -2.97
N HIS A 12 -34.50 34.61 -1.85
CA HIS A 12 -35.86 34.11 -1.66
C HIS A 12 -36.28 32.99 -2.63
N GLN A 13 -36.13 31.74 -2.20
CA GLN A 13 -37.12 30.70 -2.45
C GLN A 13 -37.34 29.89 -1.17
N HIS A 14 -38.54 30.04 -0.62
CA HIS A 14 -39.13 29.19 0.40
C HIS A 14 -39.36 27.80 -0.20
N LEU A 15 -38.88 26.74 0.46
CA LEU A 15 -39.28 25.37 0.17
C LEU A 15 -40.58 25.08 0.94
N GLU A 16 -41.69 25.02 0.21
CA GLU A 16 -42.97 24.50 0.70
C GLU A 16 -42.92 22.97 0.80
N TYR A 17 -43.47 22.45 1.90
CA TYR A 17 -43.65 21.05 2.21
C TYR A 17 -44.83 20.48 1.41
N ASN A 18 -44.59 19.46 0.57
CA ASN A 18 -45.63 18.77 -0.21
C ASN A 18 -45.92 17.37 0.39
N PRO A 19 -47.13 17.13 0.95
CA PRO A 19 -47.47 15.89 1.66
C PRO A 19 -47.91 14.69 0.79
N ASN A 20 -47.67 14.67 -0.53
CA ASN A 20 -48.22 13.63 -1.43
C ASN A 20 -47.20 12.73 -2.17
N LEU A 21 -45.97 12.57 -1.69
CA LEU A 21 -45.05 11.55 -2.22
C LEU A 21 -45.23 10.22 -1.47
N GLN A 22 -46.18 9.42 -1.95
CA GLN A 22 -46.35 8.03 -1.52
C GLN A 22 -45.16 7.17 -1.98
N TYR A 23 -44.47 6.55 -1.02
CA TYR A 23 -43.48 5.50 -1.28
C TYR A 23 -44.22 4.26 -1.81
N MET A 24 -44.02 3.93 -3.09
CA MET A 24 -44.42 2.62 -3.63
C MET A 24 -43.39 1.57 -3.18
N THR A 25 -43.83 0.70 -2.29
CA THR A 25 -43.19 -0.59 -2.03
C THR A 25 -43.55 -1.57 -3.15
N PRO A 26 -42.60 -2.25 -3.81
CA PRO A 26 -42.94 -3.32 -4.72
C PRO A 26 -43.41 -4.54 -3.92
N LYS A 27 -44.66 -4.94 -4.15
CA LYS A 27 -45.23 -6.22 -3.76
C LYS A 27 -44.48 -7.34 -4.47
N SER A 28 -44.25 -8.42 -3.72
CA SER A 28 -43.92 -9.74 -4.22
C SER A 28 -45.08 -10.31 -5.03
N ASP A 29 -44.87 -10.56 -6.32
CA ASP A 29 -45.64 -11.55 -7.07
C ASP A 29 -44.66 -12.39 -7.89
N ILE A 30 -44.71 -13.69 -7.62
CA ILE A 30 -43.97 -14.75 -8.29
C ILE A 30 -44.76 -15.08 -9.55
N ASP A 31 -44.17 -14.85 -10.71
CA ASP A 31 -44.53 -15.57 -11.93
C ASP A 31 -43.27 -16.25 -12.47
N ASN A 32 -43.41 -17.57 -12.60
CA ASN A 32 -42.35 -18.53 -12.84
C ASN A 32 -42.39 -18.89 -14.33
N ASP A 33 -41.65 -18.15 -15.16
CA ASP A 33 -41.43 -18.50 -16.57
C ASP A 33 -39.96 -18.32 -16.97
N GLY A 34 -39.23 -19.44 -16.97
CA GLY A 34 -38.43 -19.84 -18.14
C GLY A 34 -37.15 -19.10 -18.53
N LEU A 35 -36.57 -18.20 -17.72
CA LEU A 35 -35.25 -17.62 -18.02
C LEU A 35 -34.18 -18.12 -17.05
N GLN A 36 -33.33 -19.03 -17.52
CA GLN A 36 -32.06 -19.34 -16.87
C GLN A 36 -31.17 -18.09 -16.91
N TYR A 37 -31.22 -17.27 -15.86
CA TYR A 37 -30.16 -16.32 -15.59
C TYR A 37 -28.94 -17.12 -15.13
N MET A 38 -27.91 -17.18 -15.98
CA MET A 38 -26.59 -17.62 -15.54
C MET A 38 -26.13 -16.68 -14.42
N THR A 39 -26.11 -17.17 -13.19
CA THR A 39 -25.46 -16.47 -12.08
C THR A 39 -23.98 -16.28 -12.43
N PRO A 40 -23.44 -15.04 -12.39
CA PRO A 40 -22.01 -14.82 -12.51
C PRO A 40 -21.27 -15.66 -11.48
N LYS A 41 -20.19 -16.32 -11.89
CA LYS A 41 -19.32 -17.07 -10.97
C LYS A 41 -18.80 -16.10 -9.90
N ARG A 42 -19.11 -16.40 -8.64
CA ARG A 42 -18.68 -15.62 -7.47
C ARG A 42 -17.27 -16.07 -7.10
N ASP A 43 -16.29 -15.21 -7.30
CA ASP A 43 -14.99 -15.32 -6.63
C ASP A 43 -14.92 -14.19 -5.58
N THR A 44 -14.61 -14.58 -4.34
CA THR A 44 -14.41 -13.68 -3.20
C THR A 44 -12.94 -13.68 -2.81
N ASP A 45 -12.39 -12.52 -2.43
CA ASP A 45 -11.07 -12.46 -1.80
C ASP A 45 -11.11 -12.96 -0.34
N SER A 46 -9.95 -13.04 0.34
CA SER A 46 -9.84 -13.49 1.73
C SER A 46 -10.58 -12.62 2.76
N ASP A 47 -11.02 -11.42 2.37
CA ASP A 47 -11.78 -10.48 3.20
C ASP A 47 -13.29 -10.50 2.87
N GLY A 48 -13.72 -11.37 1.94
CA GLY A 48 -15.12 -11.52 1.55
C GLY A 48 -15.66 -10.38 0.68
N GLN A 49 -14.79 -9.58 0.05
CA GLN A 49 -15.21 -8.56 -0.90
C GLN A 49 -15.40 -9.16 -2.30
N ASN A 50 -16.48 -8.76 -2.96
CA ASN A 50 -16.83 -9.26 -4.30
C ASN A 50 -15.87 -8.66 -5.34
N ILE A 51 -15.20 -9.52 -6.09
CA ILE A 51 -14.44 -9.11 -7.27
C ILE A 51 -15.41 -9.10 -8.45
N PHE A 52 -15.68 -7.92 -9.00
CA PHE A 52 -16.63 -7.76 -10.10
C PHE A 52 -15.89 -7.94 -11.44
N TYR A 53 -16.14 -9.06 -12.13
CA TYR A 53 -15.75 -9.23 -13.52
C TYR A 53 -16.93 -8.92 -14.44
N PRO A 54 -16.72 -8.26 -15.60
CA PRO A 54 -17.77 -8.14 -16.61
C PRO A 54 -18.23 -9.52 -17.08
N PRO A 55 -19.52 -9.69 -17.42
CA PRO A 55 -20.14 -11.00 -17.63
C PRO A 55 -19.52 -11.87 -18.74
N ASP A 56 -18.73 -11.27 -19.64
CA ASP A 56 -18.19 -11.94 -20.83
C ASP A 56 -16.66 -12.16 -20.78
N ALA A 57 -16.00 -11.80 -19.66
CA ALA A 57 -14.56 -11.98 -19.51
C ALA A 57 -14.25 -13.22 -18.65
N SER A 58 -13.40 -14.13 -19.17
CA SER A 58 -12.72 -15.07 -18.28
C SER A 58 -11.82 -14.26 -17.35
N PRO A 59 -11.87 -14.48 -16.02
CA PRO A 59 -10.99 -13.76 -15.11
C PRO A 59 -9.53 -14.02 -15.52
N PRO A 60 -8.68 -12.98 -15.56
CA PRO A 60 -7.28 -13.16 -15.90
C PRO A 60 -6.65 -14.17 -14.94
N ILE A 61 -5.77 -15.03 -15.47
CA ILE A 61 -5.04 -16.00 -14.66
C ILE A 61 -4.20 -15.22 -13.65
N ARG A 62 -4.54 -15.29 -12.37
CA ARG A 62 -3.79 -14.66 -11.28
C ARG A 62 -3.08 -15.71 -10.43
N SER A 63 -1.94 -15.35 -9.84
CA SER A 63 -1.25 -16.19 -8.88
C SER A 63 -2.07 -16.36 -7.60
N ARG A 64 -2.02 -17.55 -6.98
CA ARG A 64 -2.45 -17.70 -5.56
C ARG A 64 -1.41 -17.05 -4.67
N THR A 65 -1.86 -16.31 -3.67
CA THR A 65 -1.00 -15.51 -2.79
C THR A 65 -1.40 -15.67 -1.32
N TYR A 66 -0.65 -15.05 -0.42
CA TYR A 66 -1.02 -14.97 0.99
C TYR A 66 -2.34 -14.20 1.21
N LEU A 67 -2.77 -13.37 0.24
CA LEU A 67 -4.06 -12.69 0.24
C LEU A 67 -5.25 -13.62 -0.04
N ASP A 68 -5.02 -14.88 -0.42
CA ASP A 68 -6.05 -15.89 -0.61
C ASP A 68 -6.21 -16.80 0.62
N VAL A 69 -5.37 -16.63 1.65
CA VAL A 69 -5.43 -17.44 2.88
C VAL A 69 -6.68 -17.06 3.67
N ASP A 70 -7.51 -18.05 3.99
CA ASP A 70 -8.62 -17.89 4.93
C ASP A 70 -8.06 -17.59 6.33
N ARG A 71 -8.09 -16.31 6.70
CA ARG A 71 -7.58 -15.83 7.98
C ARG A 71 -8.38 -16.38 9.15
N GLN A 72 -9.67 -16.64 8.99
CA GLN A 72 -10.49 -17.21 10.06
C GLN A 72 -10.07 -18.66 10.34
N ALA A 73 -9.85 -19.45 9.29
CA ALA A 73 -9.34 -20.81 9.42
C ALA A 73 -7.92 -20.84 10.02
N ALA A 74 -7.04 -19.93 9.59
CA ALA A 74 -5.69 -19.80 10.12
C ALA A 74 -5.69 -19.39 11.60
N LEU A 75 -6.48 -18.36 11.97
CA LEU A 75 -6.62 -17.91 13.36
C LEU A 75 -7.24 -18.99 14.24
N LYS A 76 -8.28 -19.69 13.78
CA LYS A 76 -8.89 -20.82 14.51
C LYS A 76 -7.86 -21.92 14.81
N THR A 77 -6.99 -22.22 13.85
CA THR A 77 -5.90 -23.18 14.04
C THR A 77 -4.91 -22.69 15.09
N LEU A 78 -4.51 -21.41 15.03
CA LEU A 78 -3.61 -20.79 16.00
C LEU A 78 -4.20 -20.73 17.42
N TYR A 79 -5.50 -20.45 17.56
CA TYR A 79 -6.19 -20.45 18.86
C TYR A 79 -6.19 -21.83 19.52
N GLY A 80 -6.25 -22.92 18.73
CA GLY A 80 -6.09 -24.28 19.25
C GLY A 80 -4.76 -24.54 19.96
N TYR A 81 -3.72 -23.76 19.68
CA TYR A 81 -2.42 -23.84 20.38
C TYR A 81 -2.33 -22.90 21.60
N LEU A 82 -3.24 -21.94 21.74
CA LEU A 82 -3.27 -21.02 22.88
C LEU A 82 -4.04 -21.61 24.08
N ASP A 83 -5.00 -22.51 23.85
CA ASP A 83 -5.83 -23.14 24.88
C ASP A 83 -5.16 -24.33 25.61
N ALA A 84 -3.83 -24.45 25.54
CA ALA A 84 -3.06 -25.53 26.17
C ALA A 84 -3.11 -25.54 27.72
N GLU A 85 -3.84 -24.63 28.37
CA GLU A 85 -4.07 -24.67 29.82
C GLU A 85 -5.22 -25.61 30.24
N ASN A 86 -6.03 -26.15 29.31
CA ASN A 86 -7.14 -27.08 29.63
C ASN A 86 -7.21 -28.34 28.76
N ALA A 87 -6.09 -28.79 28.17
CA ALA A 87 -6.05 -30.04 27.42
C ALA A 87 -5.87 -31.25 28.35
N ASP A 88 -6.90 -31.59 29.13
CA ASP A 88 -6.98 -32.88 29.82
C ASP A 88 -7.91 -33.82 29.03
N GLN A 89 -7.30 -34.90 28.53
CA GLN A 89 -7.88 -36.20 28.15
C GLN A 89 -8.78 -36.28 26.90
N THR A 90 -8.18 -36.64 25.76
CA THR A 90 -8.42 -37.94 25.08
C THR A 90 -7.42 -38.14 23.94
N GLU A 91 -6.58 -39.16 24.07
CA GLU A 91 -5.47 -39.49 23.16
C GLU A 91 -5.95 -40.28 21.92
N PRO A 92 -5.17 -40.28 20.80
CA PRO A 92 -4.05 -41.21 20.71
C PRO A 92 -2.74 -40.60 20.17
N GLY A 93 -1.66 -40.82 20.92
CA GLY A 93 -0.33 -40.99 20.35
C GLY A 93 0.51 -39.74 20.18
N TYR A 94 0.70 -38.94 21.23
CA TYR A 94 1.91 -38.13 21.37
C TYR A 94 2.57 -38.46 22.71
N HIS A 95 3.68 -39.19 22.66
CA HIS A 95 4.58 -39.24 23.81
C HIS A 95 5.09 -37.83 24.05
N GLU A 96 4.67 -37.20 25.16
CA GLU A 96 5.35 -36.01 25.65
C GLU A 96 6.84 -36.33 25.74
N PRO A 97 7.72 -35.57 25.05
CA PRO A 97 9.14 -35.69 25.29
C PRO A 97 9.37 -35.11 26.69
N ASN A 98 9.31 -35.99 27.69
CA ASN A 98 9.81 -35.87 29.06
C ASN A 98 10.26 -34.43 29.36
N SER A 99 9.31 -33.54 29.66
CA SER A 99 9.55 -32.10 29.81
C SER A 99 10.18 -31.81 31.17
N GLY A 100 11.31 -32.46 31.46
CA GLY A 100 12.24 -32.00 32.46
C GLY A 100 12.63 -30.58 32.07
N LYS A 101 12.04 -29.58 32.75
CA LYS A 101 12.42 -28.17 32.62
C LYS A 101 13.88 -28.06 33.02
N ALA A 102 14.77 -28.24 32.05
CA ALA A 102 16.20 -28.08 32.23
C ALA A 102 16.42 -26.62 32.61
N LYS A 103 16.85 -26.37 33.85
CA LYS A 103 17.25 -25.04 34.26
C LYS A 103 18.51 -24.69 33.49
N LEU A 104 18.39 -23.73 32.57
CA LEU A 104 19.54 -23.16 31.88
C LEU A 104 20.20 -22.16 32.83
N TYR A 105 21.45 -22.40 33.19
CA TYR A 105 22.27 -21.45 33.93
C TYR A 105 23.30 -20.86 32.95
N THR A 106 23.27 -19.54 32.76
CA THR A 106 24.24 -18.82 31.93
C THR A 106 25.13 -17.97 32.82
N ALA A 107 26.40 -18.33 32.92
CA ALA A 107 27.41 -17.49 33.58
C ALA A 107 27.90 -16.43 32.59
N VAL A 108 27.94 -15.17 33.02
CA VAL A 108 28.48 -14.06 32.26
C VAL A 108 29.66 -13.49 33.03
N ASP A 109 30.83 -13.43 32.39
CA ASP A 109 32.04 -12.84 32.95
C ASP A 109 32.25 -11.45 32.32
N SER A 110 32.16 -10.40 33.13
CA SER A 110 32.32 -9.01 32.69
C SER A 110 33.78 -8.61 32.44
N ASP A 111 34.73 -9.42 32.90
CA ASP A 111 36.17 -9.13 32.77
C ASP A 111 36.74 -9.69 31.45
N GLN A 112 35.96 -10.51 30.73
CA GLN A 112 36.31 -10.98 29.40
C GLN A 112 35.94 -9.96 28.32
N PRO A 113 36.77 -9.81 27.27
CA PRO A 113 36.44 -8.95 26.15
C PRO A 113 35.21 -9.48 25.40
N GLY A 114 34.18 -8.64 25.30
CA GLY A 114 33.02 -8.89 24.46
C GLY A 114 33.23 -8.49 23.00
N GLN A 115 32.22 -8.74 22.17
CA GLN A 115 32.15 -8.21 20.80
C GLN A 115 31.13 -7.07 20.74
N PRO A 116 31.37 -6.01 19.94
CA PRO A 116 30.37 -4.97 19.71
C PRO A 116 29.09 -5.58 19.15
N TRP A 117 27.96 -5.36 19.83
CA TRP A 117 26.66 -5.79 19.36
C TRP A 117 26.11 -4.81 18.31
N GLN A 118 25.76 -5.33 17.14
CA GLN A 118 25.16 -4.55 16.05
C GLN A 118 23.67 -4.91 15.95
N PRO A 119 22.74 -4.02 16.36
CA PRO A 119 21.31 -4.32 16.37
C PRO A 119 20.71 -4.22 14.96
N TYR A 120 20.89 -5.27 14.14
CA TYR A 120 20.37 -5.33 12.75
C TYR A 120 18.86 -5.08 12.64
N TRP A 121 18.11 -5.38 13.69
CA TRP A 121 16.67 -5.17 13.76
C TRP A 121 16.25 -3.69 13.71
N ARG A 122 17.18 -2.73 13.91
CA ARG A 122 16.93 -1.30 13.76
C ARG A 122 17.21 -0.78 12.35
N LYS A 123 17.63 -1.63 11.42
CA LYS A 123 17.98 -1.18 10.06
C LYS A 123 16.79 -0.66 9.28
N LEU A 124 15.64 -1.32 9.38
CA LEU A 124 14.49 -1.03 8.55
C LEU A 124 13.20 -1.18 9.34
N THR A 125 12.31 -0.21 9.16
CA THR A 125 10.89 -0.34 9.46
C THR A 125 10.08 -0.07 8.18
N SER A 126 8.79 -0.38 8.21
CA SER A 126 7.90 -0.11 7.08
C SER A 126 6.55 0.38 7.57
N PHE A 127 5.88 1.16 6.73
CA PHE A 127 4.47 1.48 6.91
C PHE A 127 3.73 1.30 5.58
N THR A 128 2.43 1.60 5.59
CA THR A 128 1.53 1.31 4.48
C THR A 128 1.92 2.07 3.20
N ARG A 129 1.46 3.30 3.02
CA ARG A 129 1.61 4.06 1.76
C ARG A 129 1.89 5.53 2.03
N ALA A 130 2.60 6.18 1.10
CA ALA A 130 3.10 7.55 1.21
C ALA A 130 2.05 8.55 1.72
N ALA A 131 0.83 8.53 1.16
CA ALA A 131 -0.24 9.46 1.51
C ALA A 131 -0.68 9.37 2.99
N GLU A 132 -0.58 8.20 3.62
CA GLU A 132 -0.89 8.04 5.06
C GLU A 132 0.14 8.75 5.93
N GLY A 133 1.38 8.83 5.47
CA GLY A 133 2.49 9.50 6.16
C GLY A 133 2.35 11.02 6.21
N LEU A 134 1.43 11.59 5.43
CA LEU A 134 1.08 13.02 5.48
C LEU A 134 0.17 13.37 6.68
N ARG A 135 -0.40 12.36 7.35
CA ARG A 135 -1.32 12.60 8.48
C ARG A 135 -0.54 12.97 9.72
N GLY A 136 -0.91 14.08 10.37
CA GLY A 136 -0.23 14.58 11.56
C GLY A 136 -0.09 13.54 12.69
N ARG A 137 -1.17 12.80 13.00
CA ARG A 137 -1.09 11.74 14.03
C ARG A 137 -0.15 10.60 13.67
N TRP A 138 -0.01 10.28 12.39
CA TRP A 138 0.96 9.26 11.95
C TRP A 138 2.39 9.78 12.16
N GLN A 139 2.64 11.06 11.85
CA GLN A 139 3.94 11.69 12.06
C GLN A 139 4.32 11.79 13.55
N GLU A 140 3.35 12.04 14.43
CA GLU A 140 3.54 11.98 15.89
C GLU A 140 3.98 10.57 16.34
N GLN A 141 3.33 9.52 15.85
CA GLN A 141 3.72 8.13 16.16
C GLN A 141 5.10 7.76 15.60
N LEU A 142 5.44 8.23 14.39
CA LEU A 142 6.78 8.03 13.85
C LEU A 142 7.85 8.70 14.72
N GLN A 143 7.59 9.90 15.22
CA GLN A 143 8.52 10.61 16.11
C GLN A 143 8.73 9.85 17.42
N GLU A 144 7.67 9.30 18.02
CA GLU A 144 7.76 8.44 19.21
C GLU A 144 8.62 7.20 18.92
N LEU A 145 8.31 6.49 17.84
CA LEU A 145 9.05 5.31 17.38
C LEU A 145 10.54 5.60 17.15
N GLN A 146 10.88 6.75 16.56
CA GLN A 146 12.27 7.15 16.37
C GLN A 146 12.98 7.51 17.68
N THR A 147 12.26 8.09 18.64
CA THR A 147 12.82 8.45 19.94
C THR A 147 13.14 7.20 20.78
N GLU A 148 12.30 6.16 20.69
CA GLU A 148 12.47 4.94 21.49
C GLU A 148 13.39 3.90 20.84
N ILE A 149 13.31 3.76 19.52
CA ILE A 149 14.01 2.69 18.79
C ILE A 149 15.16 3.25 17.95
N GLY A 150 14.89 4.28 17.15
CA GLY A 150 15.84 4.87 16.19
C GLY A 150 16.12 3.92 15.03
N PHE A 151 15.19 3.86 14.06
CA PHE A 151 15.38 3.06 12.85
C PHE A 151 16.17 3.83 11.80
N GLU A 152 17.05 3.16 11.05
CA GLU A 152 17.87 3.81 10.01
C GLU A 152 17.05 4.14 8.76
N HIS A 153 16.17 3.23 8.32
CA HIS A 153 15.37 3.39 7.11
C HIS A 153 13.88 3.09 7.30
N ILE A 154 13.04 3.72 6.47
CA ILE A 154 11.59 3.49 6.39
C ILE A 154 11.13 3.16 4.96
N ARG A 155 10.53 1.99 4.76
CA ARG A 155 9.97 1.53 3.46
C ARG A 155 8.46 1.73 3.39
N PHE A 156 7.94 2.11 2.23
CA PHE A 156 6.52 2.37 2.02
C PHE A 156 6.11 2.31 0.55
N HIS A 157 4.83 2.04 0.30
CA HIS A 157 4.25 2.00 -1.04
C HIS A 157 3.84 3.38 -1.57
N GLY A 158 3.67 3.47 -2.89
CA GLY A 158 2.80 4.49 -3.49
C GLY A 158 3.37 5.91 -3.48
N ILE A 159 4.68 6.07 -3.58
CA ILE A 159 5.29 7.41 -3.77
C ILE A 159 4.74 8.11 -5.01
N PHE A 160 4.45 7.35 -6.08
CA PHE A 160 3.89 7.84 -7.34
C PHE A 160 2.37 7.62 -7.46
N ALA A 161 1.69 7.21 -6.39
CA ALA A 161 0.24 7.08 -6.39
C ALA A 161 -0.44 8.45 -6.61
N ASP A 162 -1.61 8.47 -7.26
CA ASP A 162 -2.28 9.72 -7.65
C ASP A 162 -2.62 10.64 -6.46
N GLU A 163 -2.82 10.10 -5.25
CA GLU A 163 -3.01 10.88 -4.02
C GLU A 163 -1.77 11.70 -3.63
N MET A 164 -0.57 11.30 -4.06
CA MET A 164 0.65 12.10 -3.93
C MET A 164 0.73 13.21 -5.00
N MET A 165 -0.14 13.15 -6.02
CA MET A 165 -0.32 14.15 -7.07
C MET A 165 0.93 14.47 -7.90
N ILE A 166 1.92 13.57 -7.90
CA ILE A 166 3.23 13.83 -8.53
C ILE A 166 3.11 13.99 -10.04
N TYR A 167 2.39 13.11 -10.73
CA TYR A 167 2.39 13.06 -12.19
C TYR A 167 1.02 13.49 -12.73
N GLN A 168 1.00 14.51 -13.58
CA GLN A 168 -0.23 14.99 -14.24
C GLN A 168 0.04 15.36 -15.69
N THR A 169 -0.90 15.03 -16.57
CA THR A 169 -0.88 15.41 -17.98
C THR A 169 -1.94 16.45 -18.27
N ASP A 170 -1.58 17.55 -18.93
CA ASP A 170 -2.55 18.56 -19.37
C ASP A 170 -3.36 18.08 -20.60
N LEU A 171 -4.39 18.84 -20.98
CA LEU A 171 -5.23 18.54 -22.17
C LEU A 171 -4.45 18.51 -23.50
N LYS A 172 -3.22 19.03 -23.53
CA LYS A 172 -2.34 19.02 -24.71
C LYS A 172 -1.32 17.87 -24.67
N GLY A 173 -1.34 17.03 -23.63
CA GLY A 173 -0.43 15.91 -23.47
C GLY A 173 0.91 16.28 -22.81
N ASN A 174 1.07 17.49 -22.27
CA ASN A 174 2.28 17.92 -21.57
C ASN A 174 2.27 17.38 -20.15
N VAL A 175 3.42 16.84 -19.72
CA VAL A 175 3.62 16.32 -18.38
C VAL A 175 4.06 17.46 -17.45
N SER A 176 3.48 17.49 -16.25
CA SER A 176 3.90 18.36 -15.15
C SER A 176 4.12 17.55 -13.88
N TYR A 177 5.08 17.98 -13.06
CA TYR A 177 5.38 17.33 -11.79
C TYR A 177 5.07 18.24 -10.60
N ASN A 178 4.36 17.70 -9.60
CA ASN A 178 4.07 18.40 -8.35
C ASN A 178 4.73 17.71 -7.16
N TRP A 179 5.72 18.38 -6.57
CA TRP A 179 6.52 17.80 -5.49
C TRP A 179 6.01 18.14 -4.07
N THR A 180 4.90 18.86 -3.95
CA THR A 180 4.46 19.44 -2.66
C THR A 180 4.26 18.41 -1.56
N TYR A 181 3.54 17.32 -1.84
CA TYR A 181 3.25 16.29 -0.83
C TYR A 181 4.43 15.38 -0.58
N VAL A 182 5.19 15.04 -1.62
CA VAL A 182 6.40 14.22 -1.41
C VAL A 182 7.46 14.98 -0.61
N ASP A 183 7.64 16.28 -0.84
CA ASP A 183 8.51 17.12 -0.02
C ASP A 183 8.06 17.12 1.43
N ASN A 184 6.76 17.28 1.70
CA ASN A 184 6.23 17.25 3.06
C ASN A 184 6.51 15.91 3.75
N LEU A 185 6.32 14.79 3.03
CA LEU A 185 6.57 13.45 3.58
C LEU A 185 8.06 13.24 3.89
N LEU A 186 8.92 13.48 2.91
CA LEU A 186 10.36 13.24 3.01
C LEU A 186 11.02 14.20 4.03
N ASP A 187 10.61 15.47 4.07
CA ASP A 187 11.07 16.42 5.09
C ASP A 187 10.75 15.92 6.51
N ASN A 188 9.56 15.34 6.72
CA ASN A 188 9.20 14.79 8.02
C ASN A 188 10.05 13.57 8.40
N PHE A 189 10.40 12.70 7.45
CA PHE A 189 11.32 11.58 7.71
C PHE A 189 12.70 12.08 8.13
N LEU A 190 13.28 12.99 7.35
CA LEU A 190 14.62 13.52 7.64
C LEU A 190 14.64 14.32 8.95
N LYS A 191 13.56 15.04 9.27
CA LYS A 191 13.42 15.77 10.53
C LYS A 191 13.50 14.85 11.76
N VAL A 192 12.98 13.64 11.66
CA VAL A 192 13.03 12.64 12.75
C VAL A 192 14.23 11.69 12.65
N GLY A 193 15.13 11.93 11.69
CA GLY A 193 16.38 11.19 11.53
C GLY A 193 16.25 9.83 10.84
N ILE A 194 15.14 9.56 10.15
CA ILE A 194 14.96 8.31 9.39
C ILE A 194 15.07 8.55 7.88
N LYS A 195 15.75 7.64 7.18
CA LYS A 195 15.97 7.76 5.73
C LYS A 195 14.93 6.95 4.96
N PRO A 196 14.41 7.45 3.84
CA PRO A 196 13.47 6.69 3.05
C PRO A 196 14.18 5.52 2.36
N PHE A 197 13.53 4.37 2.40
CA PHE A 197 13.70 3.29 1.44
C PHE A 197 12.55 3.43 0.45
N VAL A 198 12.80 4.12 -0.66
CA VAL A 198 11.77 4.50 -1.62
C VAL A 198 11.44 3.33 -2.54
N GLU A 199 10.21 2.84 -2.47
CA GLU A 199 9.64 1.99 -3.52
C GLU A 199 9.17 2.88 -4.67
N LEU A 200 9.74 2.69 -5.87
CA LEU A 200 9.34 3.37 -7.09
C LEU A 200 8.06 2.72 -7.66
N GLY A 201 6.92 3.14 -7.12
CA GLY A 201 5.59 2.68 -7.52
C GLY A 201 4.47 3.44 -6.79
N PHE A 202 3.19 3.12 -6.99
CA PHE A 202 2.66 2.33 -8.11
C PHE A 202 2.50 3.22 -9.37
N MET A 203 1.82 2.76 -10.41
CA MET A 203 1.71 3.52 -11.65
C MET A 203 0.75 4.71 -11.50
N PRO A 204 1.12 5.95 -11.89
CA PRO A 204 0.16 7.04 -11.99
C PRO A 204 -0.92 6.74 -13.05
N ALA A 205 -2.18 7.13 -12.82
CA ALA A 205 -3.27 6.82 -13.75
C ALA A 205 -3.01 7.31 -15.18
N ASP A 206 -2.55 8.56 -15.33
CA ASP A 206 -2.23 9.17 -16.64
C ASP A 206 -1.08 8.47 -17.40
N LEU A 207 -0.30 7.64 -16.71
CA LEU A 207 0.83 6.88 -17.27
C LEU A 207 0.53 5.37 -17.36
N SER A 208 -0.59 4.92 -16.80
CA SER A 208 -0.99 3.52 -16.82
C SER A 208 -1.38 3.05 -18.22
N ARG A 209 -1.08 1.78 -18.53
CA ARG A 209 -1.50 1.12 -19.77
C ARG A 209 -2.96 0.67 -19.72
N SER A 210 -3.42 0.33 -18.52
CA SER A 210 -4.73 -0.26 -18.29
C SER A 210 -5.17 -0.05 -16.83
N GLU A 211 -6.42 -0.39 -16.53
CA GLU A 211 -7.11 0.00 -15.28
C GLU A 211 -6.98 -1.03 -14.14
N GLU A 212 -6.11 -2.05 -14.27
CA GLU A 212 -5.89 -3.01 -13.20
C GLU A 212 -5.31 -2.32 -11.98
N THR A 213 -5.94 -2.56 -10.84
CA THR A 213 -5.56 -1.94 -9.57
C THR A 213 -5.52 -2.96 -8.45
N VAL A 214 -4.78 -2.63 -7.39
CA VAL A 214 -4.69 -3.41 -6.15
C VAL A 214 -5.04 -2.54 -4.94
N PHE A 215 -5.46 -3.20 -3.86
CA PHE A 215 -5.92 -2.61 -2.61
C PHE A 215 -7.19 -1.76 -2.73
N TRP A 216 -7.76 -1.39 -1.58
CA TRP A 216 -8.95 -0.54 -1.48
C TRP A 216 -8.73 0.88 -2.03
N TRP A 217 -7.48 1.35 -2.05
CA TRP A 217 -7.08 2.68 -2.54
C TRP A 217 -6.70 2.67 -4.02
N LYS A 218 -6.94 1.56 -4.74
CA LYS A 218 -6.84 1.43 -6.19
C LYS A 218 -5.46 1.81 -6.77
N ALA A 219 -4.39 1.27 -6.20
CA ALA A 219 -3.05 1.44 -6.75
C ALA A 219 -2.96 0.78 -8.13
N ASN A 220 -2.64 1.51 -9.19
CA ASN A 220 -2.58 0.93 -10.54
C ASN A 220 -1.35 0.02 -10.71
N ILE A 221 -1.59 -1.22 -11.14
CA ILE A 221 -0.56 -2.27 -11.27
C ILE A 221 -0.14 -2.56 -12.72
N SER A 222 -0.67 -1.80 -13.67
CA SER A 222 -0.33 -1.99 -15.08
C SER A 222 1.07 -1.43 -15.39
N PRO A 223 1.77 -1.99 -16.40
CA PRO A 223 2.96 -1.37 -16.94
C PRO A 223 2.66 0.04 -17.48
N PRO A 224 3.68 0.90 -17.69
CA PRO A 224 3.44 2.22 -18.25
C PRO A 224 2.97 2.12 -19.69
N ASN A 225 2.07 3.02 -20.12
CA ASN A 225 1.68 3.18 -21.53
C ASN A 225 2.83 3.74 -22.39
N ASP A 226 3.79 4.41 -21.77
CA ASP A 226 4.96 5.00 -22.40
C ASP A 226 6.16 4.92 -21.44
N ILE A 227 7.12 4.04 -21.77
CA ILE A 227 8.33 3.83 -20.97
C ILE A 227 9.21 5.09 -20.91
N VAL A 228 9.19 5.95 -21.94
CA VAL A 228 9.99 7.18 -21.95
C VAL A 228 9.44 8.17 -20.92
N ARG A 229 8.11 8.28 -20.79
CA ARG A 229 7.47 9.10 -19.75
C ARG A 229 7.73 8.55 -18.34
N TRP A 230 7.71 7.24 -18.15
CA TRP A 230 8.12 6.62 -16.88
C TRP A 230 9.55 6.97 -16.50
N LYS A 231 10.49 6.82 -17.42
CA LYS A 231 11.90 7.23 -17.18
C LYS A 231 12.01 8.72 -16.87
N GLY A 232 11.23 9.56 -17.57
CA GLY A 232 11.16 11.00 -17.29
C GLY A 232 10.67 11.31 -15.87
N LEU A 233 9.67 10.58 -15.37
CA LEU A 233 9.17 10.72 -13.99
C LEU A 233 10.26 10.35 -12.97
N VAL A 234 10.92 9.20 -13.17
CA VAL A 234 11.98 8.71 -12.27
C VAL A 234 13.18 9.66 -12.26
N ASP A 235 13.65 10.12 -13.42
CA ASP A 235 14.74 11.10 -13.53
C ASP A 235 14.39 12.41 -12.83
N ALA A 236 13.20 12.96 -13.11
CA ALA A 236 12.76 14.21 -12.53
C ALA A 236 12.62 14.11 -11.00
N PHE A 237 12.07 13.01 -10.49
CA PHE A 237 11.93 12.76 -9.06
C PHE A 237 13.28 12.71 -8.35
N ILE A 238 14.22 11.90 -8.85
CA ILE A 238 15.53 11.75 -8.21
C ILE A 238 16.33 13.05 -8.29
N ARG A 239 16.33 13.75 -9.43
CA ARG A 239 16.98 15.06 -9.55
C ARG A 239 16.35 16.09 -8.62
N HIS A 240 15.03 16.09 -8.45
CA HIS A 240 14.36 16.94 -7.49
C HIS A 240 14.82 16.65 -6.06
N CYS A 241 14.87 15.38 -5.66
CA CYS A 241 15.41 14.97 -4.35
C CYS A 241 16.88 15.40 -4.16
N ILE A 242 17.74 15.23 -5.17
CA ILE A 242 19.13 15.70 -5.14
C ILE A 242 19.20 17.22 -4.98
N ASN A 243 18.39 17.96 -5.72
CA ASN A 243 18.36 19.43 -5.64
C ASN A 243 17.88 19.92 -4.26
N ARG A 244 16.96 19.20 -3.62
CA ARG A 244 16.38 19.57 -2.32
C ARG A 244 17.25 19.15 -1.13
N TYR A 245 17.78 17.92 -1.14
CA TYR A 245 18.44 17.29 0.01
C TYR A 245 19.96 17.15 -0.15
N GLY A 246 20.47 17.31 -1.38
CA GLY A 246 21.88 17.14 -1.72
C GLY A 246 22.25 15.70 -2.07
N LEU A 247 23.21 15.54 -2.98
CA LEU A 247 23.63 14.23 -3.51
C LEU A 247 24.05 13.26 -2.39
N ASN A 248 24.88 13.70 -1.44
CA ASN A 248 25.36 12.86 -0.35
C ASN A 248 24.22 12.26 0.50
N GLU A 249 23.12 12.99 0.66
CA GLU A 249 21.95 12.47 1.39
C GLU A 249 21.26 11.40 0.56
N ILE A 250 21.01 11.67 -0.73
CA ILE A 250 20.35 10.73 -1.64
C ILE A 250 21.15 9.43 -1.87
N GLU A 251 22.47 9.51 -1.90
CA GLU A 251 23.35 8.32 -1.99
C GLU A 251 23.21 7.38 -0.79
N SER A 252 22.66 7.86 0.32
CA SER A 252 22.43 7.05 1.53
C SER A 252 21.03 6.43 1.62
N TRP A 253 20.18 6.71 0.63
CA TRP A 253 18.83 6.15 0.51
C TRP A 253 18.85 4.86 -0.32
N TYR A 254 17.79 4.07 -0.21
CA TYR A 254 17.55 2.92 -1.09
C TYR A 254 16.40 3.22 -2.04
N PHE A 255 16.51 2.71 -3.27
CA PHE A 255 15.47 2.79 -4.29
C PHE A 255 15.14 1.36 -4.75
N GLU A 256 13.97 0.86 -4.33
CA GLU A 256 13.40 -0.42 -4.76
C GLU A 256 12.52 -0.19 -6.00
N VAL A 257 12.63 -1.06 -6.98
CA VAL A 257 11.86 -0.95 -8.22
C VAL A 257 10.65 -1.88 -8.10
N TRP A 258 9.48 -1.26 -7.88
CA TRP A 258 8.18 -1.93 -7.75
C TRP A 258 8.04 -2.85 -6.51
N ASN A 259 6.91 -3.56 -6.41
CA ASN A 259 6.61 -4.52 -5.34
C ASN A 259 6.12 -5.86 -5.92
N GLU A 260 6.69 -6.97 -5.45
CA GLU A 260 6.24 -8.37 -5.69
C GLU A 260 5.70 -8.67 -7.11
N PRO A 261 6.46 -8.33 -8.17
CA PRO A 261 6.02 -8.49 -9.57
C PRO A 261 5.77 -9.96 -9.96
N GLU A 262 6.33 -10.91 -9.21
CA GLU A 262 6.09 -12.35 -9.38
C GLU A 262 4.66 -12.77 -9.03
N LEU A 263 3.94 -11.95 -8.26
CA LEU A 263 2.52 -12.16 -7.98
C LEU A 263 1.69 -11.59 -9.15
N THR A 264 1.68 -12.35 -10.24
CA THR A 264 1.03 -12.01 -11.52
C THR A 264 -0.44 -11.66 -11.34
N ASN A 265 -0.86 -10.52 -11.90
CA ASN A 265 -2.20 -9.94 -11.80
C ASN A 265 -2.64 -9.64 -10.35
N VAL A 266 -1.68 -9.52 -9.43
CA VAL A 266 -1.90 -9.03 -8.06
C VAL A 266 -1.14 -7.73 -7.84
N TYR A 267 0.18 -7.73 -8.10
CA TYR A 267 0.99 -6.51 -8.00
C TYR A 267 1.58 -6.06 -9.33
N TRP A 268 1.50 -6.88 -10.38
CA TRP A 268 1.95 -6.53 -11.73
C TRP A 268 1.04 -7.19 -12.77
N ALA A 269 0.44 -6.38 -13.66
CA ALA A 269 -0.45 -6.85 -14.72
C ALA A 269 0.24 -7.07 -16.08
N GLY A 270 1.57 -6.94 -16.14
CA GLY A 270 2.37 -7.31 -17.30
C GLY A 270 2.93 -8.74 -17.20
N THR A 271 3.67 -9.16 -18.20
CA THR A 271 4.46 -10.40 -18.13
C THR A 271 5.72 -10.23 -17.28
N GLN A 272 6.37 -11.33 -16.93
CA GLN A 272 7.66 -11.31 -16.24
C GLN A 272 8.74 -10.62 -17.07
N GLU A 273 8.77 -10.87 -18.38
CA GLU A 273 9.70 -10.21 -19.32
C GLU A 273 9.45 -8.71 -19.38
N GLU A 274 8.18 -8.27 -19.41
CA GLU A 274 7.83 -6.86 -19.33
C GLU A 274 8.32 -6.22 -18.03
N TYR A 275 8.23 -6.93 -16.90
CA TYR A 275 8.81 -6.45 -15.64
C TYR A 275 10.33 -6.34 -15.72
N PHE A 276 11.03 -7.31 -16.30
CA PHE A 276 12.49 -7.24 -16.42
C PHE A 276 12.96 -6.09 -17.31
N ASP A 277 12.25 -5.82 -18.42
CA ASP A 277 12.53 -4.66 -19.27
C ASP A 277 12.23 -3.36 -18.53
N PHE A 278 11.09 -3.27 -17.83
CA PHE A 278 10.74 -2.13 -16.97
C PHE A 278 11.79 -1.89 -15.88
N TYR A 279 12.22 -2.94 -15.19
CA TYR A 279 13.26 -2.90 -14.16
C TYR A 279 14.58 -2.38 -14.73
N LYS A 280 15.02 -2.95 -15.86
CA LYS A 280 16.24 -2.54 -16.55
C LYS A 280 16.20 -1.06 -16.92
N GLU A 281 15.13 -0.60 -17.56
CA GLU A 281 14.99 0.81 -17.97
C GLU A 281 14.95 1.76 -16.77
N THR A 282 14.30 1.36 -15.68
CA THR A 282 14.26 2.13 -14.42
C THR A 282 15.67 2.24 -13.83
N VAL A 283 16.37 1.11 -13.64
CA VAL A 283 17.72 1.10 -13.06
C VAL A 283 18.72 1.88 -13.93
N LEU A 284 18.67 1.73 -15.25
CA LEU A 284 19.53 2.49 -16.16
C LEU A 284 19.27 3.99 -16.06
N THR A 285 18.01 4.40 -15.86
CA THR A 285 17.65 5.80 -15.64
C THR A 285 18.25 6.32 -14.34
N VAL A 286 18.08 5.60 -13.23
CA VAL A 286 18.66 5.98 -11.92
C VAL A 286 20.19 6.07 -12.00
N LYS A 287 20.85 5.12 -12.67
CA LYS A 287 22.32 5.08 -12.79
C LYS A 287 22.92 6.12 -13.74
N ALA A 288 22.10 6.77 -14.55
CA ALA A 288 22.54 7.82 -15.47
C ALA A 288 22.52 9.24 -14.87
N ILE A 289 22.00 9.38 -13.64
CA ILE A 289 21.95 10.63 -12.87
C ILE A 289 23.26 10.80 -12.12
#